data_AF-A0A9C7TB13-F1
#
_entry.id   AF-A0A9C7TB13-F1
#
_cell.length_a   1.000
_cell.length_b   1.000
_cell.length_c   1.000
_cell.angle_alpha   90.00
_cell.angle_beta   90.00
_cell.angle_gamma   90.00
#
_symmetry.space_group_name_H-M   'P 1'
#
loop_
_entity.id
_entity.type
_entity.pdbx_description
1 polymer ?
#
loop_
_entity_poly.entity_id
_entity_poly.type
_entity_poly.pdbx_seq_one_letter_code
_entity_poly.pdbx_strand_id
1 'polypeptide(L)'
;RFREDLYYRLNVVTISLPPLRERDGDISLLARYFLRKFSRTNGKSIRDISDEAMEMLERYHWPGNVRELQNVMERAVLLAEGEVITPQDLPPELRSPQAPPPSWEELPYKEAKRAWMERFEREYFLSLLRRHNGNISQAARAAGVSRKTIQRFLRRSGS
;
A
#
# COMPACT_ATOMS: atom_id res chain seq x y z
N ARG A 1 28.54 -26.47 0.25
CA ARG A 1 28.63 -25.99 -1.15
C ARG A 1 27.25 -25.51 -1.56
N PHE A 2 27.08 -24.18 -1.66
CA PHE A 2 25.97 -23.39 -2.22
C PHE A 2 25.29 -24.04 -3.46
N ARG A 3 24.00 -23.86 -3.81
CA ARG A 3 23.08 -22.69 -3.80
C ARG A 3 21.61 -23.21 -3.68
N GLU A 4 20.70 -22.61 -2.92
CA GLU A 4 19.89 -21.42 -3.30
C GLU A 4 19.31 -21.50 -4.74
N ASP A 5 18.22 -22.23 -4.94
CA ASP A 5 17.14 -21.77 -5.85
C ASP A 5 15.91 -22.69 -5.81
N LEU A 6 15.10 -22.58 -4.75
CA LEU A 6 13.72 -23.09 -4.79
C LEU A 6 12.74 -22.20 -4.02
N TYR A 7 13.10 -20.93 -3.83
CA TYR A 7 12.27 -19.92 -3.17
C TYR A 7 11.25 -19.23 -4.10
N TYR A 8 11.14 -19.63 -5.38
CA TYR A 8 10.41 -18.84 -6.38
C TYR A 8 9.32 -19.53 -7.17
N ARG A 9 8.84 -20.71 -6.76
CA ARG A 9 7.74 -21.36 -7.48
C ARG A 9 6.70 -21.95 -6.56
N LEU A 10 5.74 -21.12 -6.16
CA LEU A 10 4.31 -21.45 -6.25
C LEU A 10 3.45 -20.22 -5.91
N ASN A 11 2.65 -19.82 -6.91
CA ASN A 11 1.43 -19.04 -6.81
C ASN A 11 1.55 -17.55 -6.48
N VAL A 12 2.12 -16.84 -7.46
CA VAL A 12 1.65 -15.51 -7.90
C VAL A 12 0.19 -15.64 -8.36
N VAL A 13 -0.74 -15.75 -7.42
CA VAL A 13 -2.12 -15.30 -7.64
C VAL A 13 -2.13 -13.87 -7.14
N THR A 14 -2.11 -12.93 -8.09
CA THR A 14 -2.30 -11.51 -7.83
C THR A 14 -3.72 -11.31 -7.31
N ILE A 15 -3.93 -11.62 -6.04
CA ILE A 15 -5.09 -11.12 -5.30
C ILE A 15 -4.88 -9.61 -5.26
N SER A 16 -5.70 -8.87 -6.00
CA SER A 16 -5.79 -7.42 -5.86
C SER A 16 -6.26 -7.14 -4.45
N LEU A 17 -5.30 -7.07 -3.52
CA LEU A 17 -5.58 -6.64 -2.16
C LEU A 17 -6.11 -5.21 -2.24
N PRO A 18 -7.28 -4.91 -1.64
CA PRO A 18 -7.73 -3.54 -1.52
C PRO A 18 -6.63 -2.72 -0.85
N PRO A 19 -6.50 -1.44 -1.21
CA PRO A 19 -5.46 -0.61 -0.65
C PRO A 19 -5.56 -0.55 0.86
N LEU A 20 -4.42 -0.34 1.53
CA LEU A 20 -4.31 -0.50 2.96
C LEU A 20 -5.26 0.43 3.74
N ARG A 21 -5.54 1.62 3.20
CA ARG A 21 -6.50 2.61 3.73
C ARG A 21 -7.98 2.19 3.68
N GLU A 22 -8.34 1.17 2.90
CA GLU A 22 -9.71 0.65 2.81
C GLU A 22 -9.93 -0.52 3.79
N ARG A 23 -8.98 -0.75 4.71
CA ARG A 23 -8.93 -1.88 5.65
C ARG A 23 -8.57 -1.34 7.05
N ASP A 24 -9.56 -0.80 7.75
CA ASP A 24 -9.38 -0.28 9.11
C ASP A 24 -8.76 -1.35 10.02
N GLY A 25 -7.69 -0.99 10.75
CA GLY A 25 -6.97 -1.87 11.68
C GLY A 25 -5.85 -2.74 11.08
N ASP A 26 -5.73 -2.84 9.76
CA ASP A 26 -4.66 -3.65 9.13
C ASP A 26 -3.28 -2.98 9.21
N ILE A 27 -3.21 -1.65 9.32
CA ILE A 27 -1.94 -0.91 9.41
C ILE A 27 -1.19 -1.29 10.68
N SER A 28 -1.82 -1.18 11.85
CA SER A 28 -1.18 -1.47 13.14
C SER A 28 -0.77 -2.94 13.25
N LEU A 29 -1.60 -3.85 12.73
CA LEU A 29 -1.28 -5.28 12.67
C LEU A 29 -0.05 -5.57 11.79
N LEU A 30 -0.01 -4.99 10.58
CA LEU A 30 1.09 -5.17 9.64
C LEU A 30 2.38 -4.48 10.14
N ALA A 31 2.27 -3.29 10.70
CA ALA A 31 3.41 -2.57 11.29
C ALA A 31 4.06 -3.40 12.40
N ARG A 32 3.25 -3.97 13.32
CA ARG A 32 3.75 -4.88 14.37
C ARG A 32 4.34 -6.16 13.80
N TYR A 33 3.77 -6.70 12.73
CA TYR A 33 4.35 -7.86 12.04
C TYR A 33 5.72 -7.54 11.43
N PHE A 34 5.85 -6.43 10.70
CA PHE A 34 7.10 -6.01 10.09
C PHE A 34 8.16 -5.65 11.12
N LEU A 35 7.77 -4.99 12.22
CA LEU A 35 8.65 -4.74 13.36
C LEU A 35 9.29 -6.05 13.84
N ARG A 36 8.48 -7.06 14.21
CA ARG A 36 9.01 -8.35 14.70
C ARG A 36 9.91 -9.02 13.68
N LYS A 37 9.52 -8.99 12.39
CA LYS A 37 10.29 -9.57 11.30
C LYS A 37 11.66 -8.90 11.17
N PHE A 38 11.70 -7.57 11.08
CA PHE A 38 12.93 -6.83 10.83
C PHE A 38 13.81 -6.70 12.07
N SER A 39 13.25 -6.58 13.28
CA SER A 39 14.03 -6.64 14.51
C SER A 39 14.81 -7.95 14.60
N ARG A 40 14.14 -9.08 14.33
CA ARG A 40 14.79 -10.41 14.33
C ARG A 40 15.85 -10.54 13.24
N THR A 41 15.56 -10.12 12.01
CA THR A 41 16.49 -10.24 10.89
C THR A 41 17.74 -9.37 11.07
N ASN A 42 17.59 -8.19 11.68
CA ASN A 42 18.69 -7.23 11.88
C ASN A 42 19.35 -7.31 13.27
N GLY A 43 18.95 -8.26 14.11
CA GLY A 43 19.49 -8.40 15.48
C GLY A 43 19.23 -7.20 16.39
N LYS A 44 18.17 -6.41 16.11
CA LYS A 44 17.77 -5.24 16.91
C LYS A 44 16.83 -5.67 18.04
N SER A 45 16.96 -5.05 19.20
CA SER A 45 16.12 -5.30 20.39
C SER A 45 14.86 -4.43 20.43
N ILE A 46 14.37 -3.97 19.27
CA ILE A 46 13.18 -3.11 19.19
C ILE A 46 11.93 -3.97 19.37
N ARG A 47 11.12 -3.62 20.37
CA ARG A 47 9.96 -4.38 20.87
C ARG A 47 8.63 -3.72 20.57
N ASP A 48 8.60 -2.39 20.42
CA ASP A 48 7.34 -1.67 20.21
C ASP A 48 7.46 -0.46 19.28
N ILE A 49 6.31 0.14 18.98
CA ILE A 49 6.14 1.40 18.26
C ILE A 49 5.40 2.34 19.21
N SER A 50 5.87 3.59 19.37
CA SER A 50 5.21 4.57 20.22
C SER A 50 3.81 4.90 19.68
N ASP A 51 2.91 5.34 20.55
CA ASP A 51 1.53 5.67 20.16
C ASP A 51 1.50 6.77 19.10
N GLU A 52 2.38 7.77 19.21
CA GLU A 52 2.49 8.86 18.23
C GLU A 52 2.98 8.35 16.88
N ALA A 53 3.98 7.46 16.87
CA ALA A 53 4.46 6.85 15.63
C ALA A 53 3.38 5.96 14.99
N MET A 54 2.61 5.23 15.80
CA MET A 54 1.48 4.42 15.31
C MET A 54 0.39 5.30 14.70
N GLU A 55 0.03 6.39 15.36
CA GLU A 55 -0.96 7.33 14.84
C GLU A 55 -0.54 7.92 13.49
N MET A 56 0.75 8.22 13.31
CA MET A 56 1.28 8.71 12.03
C MET A 56 1.21 7.64 10.93
N LEU A 57 1.49 6.38 11.27
CA LEU A 57 1.33 5.25 10.35
C LEU A 57 -0.15 5.08 9.94
N GLU A 58 -1.08 5.22 10.88
CA GLU A 58 -2.52 5.06 10.64
C GLU A 58 -3.12 6.20 9.82
N ARG A 59 -2.66 7.44 10.03
CA ARG A 59 -3.12 8.62 9.29
C ARG A 59 -2.60 8.68 7.86
N TYR A 60 -1.51 8.00 7.55
CA TYR A 60 -0.89 8.05 6.22
C TYR A 60 -1.72 7.29 5.18
N HIS A 61 -1.85 7.87 3.98
CA HIS A 61 -2.69 7.34 2.89
C HIS A 61 -2.14 6.10 2.15
N TRP A 62 -0.88 5.73 2.39
CA TRP A 62 -0.19 4.56 1.83
C TRP A 62 -0.36 4.38 0.30
N PRO A 63 0.10 5.34 -0.54
CA PRO A 63 0.00 5.26 -2.00
C PRO A 63 0.63 3.97 -2.55
N GLY A 64 1.74 3.50 -1.97
CA GLY A 64 2.41 2.24 -2.32
C GLY A 64 1.91 1.02 -1.52
N ASN A 65 0.81 1.14 -0.78
CA ASN A 65 0.17 0.08 0.00
C ASN A 65 1.14 -0.66 0.96
N VAL A 66 0.95 -1.97 1.10
CA VAL A 66 1.74 -2.85 1.97
C VAL A 66 3.23 -2.82 1.65
N ARG A 67 3.62 -2.60 0.38
CA ARG A 67 5.04 -2.53 -0.01
C ARG A 67 5.70 -1.29 0.56
N GLU A 68 5.00 -0.16 0.52
CA GLU A 68 5.48 1.08 1.13
C GLU A 68 5.58 0.95 2.64
N LEU A 69 4.53 0.44 3.31
CA LEU A 69 4.57 0.18 4.75
C LEU A 69 5.73 -0.74 5.14
N GLN A 70 5.97 -1.81 4.38
CA GLN A 70 7.11 -2.70 4.60
C GLN A 70 8.44 -1.94 4.56
N ASN A 71 8.66 -1.12 3.52
CA ASN A 71 9.91 -0.36 3.36
C ASN A 71 10.10 0.68 4.48
N VAL A 72 9.01 1.35 4.87
CA VAL A 72 9.01 2.31 5.99
C VAL A 72 9.41 1.62 7.29
N MET A 73 8.80 0.48 7.60
CA MET A 73 9.09 -0.27 8.83
C MET A 73 10.51 -0.85 8.84
N GLU A 74 11.01 -1.34 7.71
CA GLU A 74 12.38 -1.83 7.59
C GLU A 74 13.39 -0.71 7.91
N ARG A 75 13.19 0.46 7.30
CA ARG A 75 14.04 1.62 7.53
C ARG A 75 13.96 2.12 8.98
N ALA A 76 12.76 2.17 9.56
CA ALA A 76 12.57 2.59 10.95
C ALA A 76 13.31 1.66 11.93
N VAL A 77 13.29 0.35 11.70
CA VAL A 77 14.05 -0.62 12.52
C VAL A 77 15.57 -0.42 12.41
N LEU A 78 16.07 -0.06 11.23
CA LEU A 78 17.50 0.19 11.03
C LEU A 78 17.95 1.46 11.75
N LEU A 79 17.14 2.52 11.69
CA LEU A 79 17.44 3.84 12.25
C LEU A 79 17.22 3.92 13.76
N ALA A 80 16.24 3.19 14.31
CA ALA A 80 15.94 3.24 15.73
C ALA A 80 17.14 2.79 16.57
N GLU A 81 17.48 3.63 17.56
CA GLU A 81 18.57 3.42 18.51
C GLU A 81 18.10 2.78 19.82
N GLY A 82 16.80 2.87 20.14
CA GLY A 82 16.19 2.34 21.36
C GLY A 82 15.41 1.03 21.19
N GLU A 83 14.61 0.68 22.20
CA GLU A 83 13.69 -0.48 22.15
C GLU A 83 12.33 -0.14 21.51
N VAL A 84 12.08 1.12 21.18
CA VAL A 84 10.79 1.63 20.67
C VAL A 84 11.02 2.48 19.43
N ILE A 85 10.23 2.26 18.37
CA ILE A 85 10.18 3.14 17.20
C ILE A 85 9.41 4.41 17.57
N THR A 86 10.02 5.55 17.32
CA THR A 86 9.48 6.88 17.60
C THR A 86 9.22 7.64 16.28
N PRO A 87 8.50 8.78 16.31
CA PRO A 87 8.30 9.61 15.11
C PRO A 87 9.58 10.04 14.38
N GLN A 88 10.72 10.12 15.09
CA GLN A 88 12.00 10.52 14.49
C GLN A 88 12.61 9.44 13.60
N ASP A 89 12.27 8.18 13.86
CA ASP A 89 12.73 7.01 13.11
C ASP A 89 11.91 6.81 11.82
N LEU A 90 10.74 7.46 11.73
CA LEU A 90 9.87 7.41 10.57
C LEU A 90 10.33 8.38 9.46
N PRO A 91 10.01 8.10 8.19
CA PRO A 91 10.31 9.01 7.09
C PRO A 91 9.65 10.39 7.27
N PRO A 92 10.28 11.50 6.80
CA PRO A 92 9.72 12.84 6.92
C PRO A 92 8.34 13.00 6.26
N GLU A 93 8.02 12.17 5.26
CA GLU A 93 6.73 12.13 4.59
C GLU A 93 5.57 11.73 5.52
N LEU A 94 5.86 10.97 6.58
CA LEU A 94 4.91 10.62 7.65
C LEU A 94 4.88 11.66 8.77
N ARG A 95 5.92 12.51 8.87
CA ARG A 95 6.06 13.53 9.92
C ARG A 95 5.28 14.81 9.64
N SER A 96 4.96 15.07 8.38
CA SER A 96 4.07 16.17 8.03
C SER A 96 2.64 15.64 8.02
N PRO A 97 1.68 16.28 8.72
CA PRO A 97 0.28 16.03 8.44
C PRO A 97 0.05 16.42 6.99
N GLN A 98 -0.02 15.44 6.09
CA GLN A 98 -0.56 15.72 4.77
C GLN A 98 -1.98 16.17 5.03
N ALA A 99 -2.28 17.43 4.69
CA ALA A 99 -3.65 17.87 4.58
C ALA A 99 -4.37 16.81 3.73
N PRO A 100 -5.60 16.39 4.09
CA PRO A 100 -6.37 15.52 3.23
C PRO A 100 -6.31 16.12 1.81
N PRO A 101 -6.08 15.31 0.77
CA PRO A 101 -6.01 15.84 -0.58
C PRO A 101 -7.26 16.68 -0.82
N PRO A 102 -7.13 17.89 -1.39
CA PRO A 102 -8.24 18.81 -1.56
C PRO A 102 -9.42 18.09 -2.22
N SER A 103 -10.63 18.42 -1.78
CA SER A 103 -11.83 17.89 -2.42
C SER A 103 -11.74 18.19 -3.92
N TRP A 104 -12.25 17.31 -4.79
CA TRP A 104 -12.25 17.58 -6.23
C TRP A 104 -13.00 18.87 -6.56
N GLU A 105 -13.90 19.33 -5.68
CA GLU A 105 -14.64 20.59 -5.74
C GLU A 105 -13.75 21.82 -5.51
N GLU A 106 -12.62 21.66 -4.83
CA GLU A 106 -11.65 22.71 -4.51
C GLU A 106 -10.52 22.79 -5.55
N LEU A 107 -10.47 21.83 -6.47
CA LEU A 107 -9.44 21.77 -7.51
C LEU A 107 -9.83 22.57 -8.77
N PRO A 108 -8.85 23.16 -9.48
CA PRO A 108 -9.08 23.69 -10.82
C PRO A 108 -9.69 22.63 -11.73
N TYR A 109 -10.62 23.03 -12.62
CA TYR A 109 -11.43 22.12 -13.45
C TYR A 109 -10.66 20.95 -14.09
N LYS A 110 -9.45 21.19 -14.64
CA LYS A 110 -8.62 20.15 -15.27
C LYS A 110 -8.17 19.08 -14.26
N GLU A 111 -7.80 19.51 -13.06
CA GLU A 111 -7.32 18.64 -12.00
C GLU A 111 -8.47 17.89 -11.33
N ALA A 112 -9.59 18.59 -11.07
CA ALA A 112 -10.84 18.00 -10.60
C ALA A 112 -11.29 16.86 -11.52
N LYS A 113 -11.33 17.12 -12.84
CA LYS A 113 -11.71 16.12 -13.85
C LYS A 113 -10.76 14.92 -13.83
N ARG A 114 -9.45 15.13 -13.70
CA ARG A 114 -8.46 14.05 -13.62
C ARG A 114 -8.67 13.20 -12.37
N ALA A 115 -8.79 13.83 -11.20
CA ALA A 115 -9.01 13.13 -9.94
C ALA A 115 -10.31 12.32 -9.94
N TRP A 116 -11.39 12.90 -10.47
CA TRP A 116 -12.67 12.21 -10.61
C TRP A 116 -12.59 11.02 -11.57
N MET A 117 -11.95 11.17 -12.73
CA MET A 117 -11.78 10.06 -13.68
C MET A 117 -10.93 8.94 -13.08
N GLU A 118 -9.85 9.24 -12.37
CA GLU A 118 -9.02 8.24 -11.71
C GLU A 118 -9.80 7.47 -10.64
N ARG A 119 -10.61 8.17 -9.84
CA ARG A 119 -11.49 7.56 -8.83
C ARG A 119 -12.53 6.65 -9.48
N PHE A 120 -13.23 7.15 -10.51
CA PHE A 120 -14.21 6.38 -11.25
C PHE A 120 -13.60 5.10 -11.84
N GLU A 121 -12.46 5.22 -12.55
CA GLU A 121 -11.78 4.07 -13.15
C GLU A 121 -11.37 3.05 -12.08
N ARG A 122 -10.89 3.52 -10.92
CA ARG A 122 -10.54 2.65 -9.79
C ARG A 122 -11.74 1.88 -9.27
N GLU A 123 -12.81 2.57 -8.90
CA GLU A 123 -14.01 1.94 -8.35
C GLU A 123 -14.66 0.98 -9.37
N TYR A 124 -14.73 1.39 -10.63
CA TYR A 124 -15.32 0.60 -11.70
C TYR A 124 -14.50 -0.67 -12.01
N PHE A 125 -13.21 -0.55 -12.32
CA PHE A 125 -12.42 -1.71 -12.72
C PHE A 125 -12.16 -2.67 -11.57
N LEU A 126 -11.97 -2.18 -10.34
CA LEU A 126 -11.83 -3.07 -9.18
C LEU A 126 -13.13 -3.82 -8.88
N SER A 127 -14.29 -3.14 -8.89
CA SER A 127 -15.58 -3.82 -8.68
C SER A 127 -15.86 -4.85 -9.77
N LEU A 128 -15.55 -4.53 -11.02
CA LEU A 128 -15.71 -5.42 -12.16
C LEU A 128 -14.80 -6.64 -12.08
N LEU A 129 -13.52 -6.44 -11.74
CA LEU A 129 -12.58 -7.55 -11.54
C LEU A 129 -13.01 -8.45 -10.37
N ARG A 130 -13.52 -7.88 -9.28
CA ARG A 130 -14.10 -8.67 -8.16
C ARG A 130 -15.27 -9.53 -8.62
N ARG A 131 -16.23 -8.97 -9.37
CA ARG A 131 -17.38 -9.72 -9.91
C ARG A 131 -16.97 -10.87 -10.84
N HIS A 132 -15.84 -10.75 -11.52
CA HIS A 132 -15.32 -11.76 -12.44
C HIS A 132 -14.12 -12.55 -11.88
N ASN A 133 -13.95 -12.61 -10.55
CA ASN A 133 -12.88 -13.36 -9.87
C ASN A 133 -11.47 -13.09 -10.45
N GLY A 134 -11.17 -11.83 -10.78
CA GLY A 134 -9.90 -11.40 -11.36
C GLY A 134 -9.71 -11.77 -12.84
N ASN A 135 -10.70 -12.35 -13.50
CA ASN A 135 -10.60 -12.70 -14.91
C ASN A 135 -10.69 -11.46 -15.81
N ILE A 136 -9.52 -10.93 -16.18
CA ILE A 136 -9.39 -9.71 -17.00
C ILE A 136 -10.14 -9.84 -18.33
N SER A 137 -10.11 -11.01 -18.97
CA SER A 137 -10.77 -11.22 -20.27
C SER A 137 -12.29 -11.22 -20.16
N GLN A 138 -12.85 -11.74 -19.07
CA GLN A 138 -14.29 -11.67 -18.81
C GLN A 138 -14.72 -10.27 -18.39
N ALA A 139 -13.98 -9.64 -17.49
CA ALA A 139 -14.21 -8.26 -17.07
C ALA A 139 -14.17 -7.29 -18.26
N ALA A 140 -13.18 -7.40 -19.14
CA ALA A 140 -13.07 -6.56 -20.34
C ALA A 140 -14.28 -6.71 -21.26
N ARG A 141 -14.74 -7.94 -21.50
CA ARG A 141 -15.95 -8.22 -22.28
C ARG A 141 -17.19 -7.62 -21.63
N ALA A 142 -17.35 -7.79 -20.33
CA ALA A 142 -18.51 -7.26 -19.60
C ALA A 142 -18.55 -5.72 -19.59
N ALA A 143 -17.39 -5.05 -19.55
CA ALA A 143 -17.31 -3.59 -19.64
C ALA A 143 -17.32 -3.04 -21.08
N GLY A 144 -17.34 -3.89 -22.11
CA GLY A 144 -17.23 -3.45 -23.50
C GLY A 144 -15.90 -2.75 -23.83
N VAL A 145 -14.84 -3.03 -23.07
CA VAL A 145 -13.51 -2.43 -23.28
C VAL A 145 -12.49 -3.49 -23.69
N SER A 146 -11.36 -3.04 -24.23
CA SER A 146 -10.26 -3.94 -24.53
C SER A 146 -9.61 -4.49 -23.25
N ARG A 147 -9.07 -5.71 -23.31
CA ARG A 147 -8.22 -6.26 -22.24
C ARG A 147 -7.05 -5.34 -21.90
N LYS A 148 -6.49 -4.66 -22.91
CA LYS A 148 -5.37 -3.71 -22.77
C LYS A 148 -5.75 -2.51 -21.89
N THR A 149 -7.02 -2.09 -21.91
CA THR A 149 -7.55 -1.00 -21.07
C THR A 149 -7.44 -1.36 -19.60
N ILE A 150 -7.96 -2.53 -19.21
CA ILE A 150 -7.89 -3.00 -17.82
C ILE A 150 -6.45 -3.27 -17.39
N GLN A 151 -5.61 -3.82 -18.28
CA GLN A 151 -4.19 -4.01 -17.98
C GLN A 151 -3.43 -2.69 -17.77
N ARG A 152 -3.74 -1.65 -18.54
CA ARG A 152 -3.15 -0.32 -18.36
C ARG A 152 -3.58 0.29 -17.03
N PHE A 153 -4.86 0.18 -16.70
CA PHE A 153 -5.39 0.57 -15.39
C PHE A 153 -4.61 -0.13 -14.26
N LEU A 154 -4.51 -1.46 -14.29
CA LEU A 154 -3.81 -2.24 -13.26
C LEU A 154 -2.32 -1.88 -13.12
N ARG A 155 -1.64 -1.59 -14.23
CA ARG A 155 -0.24 -1.14 -14.20
C ARG A 155 -0.08 0.22 -13.54
N ARG A 156 -0.99 1.16 -13.82
CA ARG A 156 -0.96 2.51 -13.23
C ARG A 156 -1.37 2.51 -11.76
N SER A 157 -2.27 1.61 -11.34
CA SER A 157 -2.78 1.54 -9.97
C SER A 157 -1.97 0.64 -9.03
N GLY A 158 -1.00 -0.13 -9.55
CA GLY A 158 -0.13 -1.01 -8.77
C GLY A 158 1.31 -0.48 -8.58
N SER A 159 1.61 0.69 -9.14
CA SER A 159 2.77 1.53 -8.81
C SER A 159 2.39 2.49 -7.70
#